data_AF-A0ABD6ERT8-F1
#
_entry.id   AF-A0ABD6ERT8-F1
#
_cell.length_a   1.000
_cell.length_b   1.000
_cell.length_c   1.000
_cell.angle_alpha   90.00
_cell.angle_beta   90.00
_cell.angle_gamma   90.00
#
_symmetry.space_group_name_H-M   'P 1'
#
loop_
_entity.id
_entity.type
_entity.pdbx_description
1 polymer ?
#
loop_
_entity_poly.entity_id
_entity_poly.type
_entity_poly.pdbx_seq_one_letter_code
_entity_poly.pdbx_strand_id
1 'polypeptide(L)'
;MAPEAMHCDTSVTRSVDIFSLGCIYYYVLSNGVHPFGDSFNRQGNIMRGTYSLKTLLLTGNFTGVDVIESMLQRDVLKRPTATELCAHPFFWSKERQLQFFLDVSDRIEKESEMDIIVRRLEKNNRGVVANNWRQVICPALAEDLRKFRTYKGTSVRDLLRAMRNKKHHYRELPENVRSSLGCVPDEFVTYFTSRFPQLLMHTYKALAACANEPVFSGYYSEHDRRRAAMLGDYTADSSADEWTPCANGGNRINRITFKNGIECLEEL
;
A
#
# COMPACT_ATOMS: atom_id res chain seq x y z
N MET A 1 -10.95 23.99 -3.36
CA MET A 1 -11.82 24.22 -2.18
C MET A 1 -12.52 22.91 -1.86
N ALA A 2 -12.59 22.51 -0.59
CA ALA A 2 -13.28 21.30 -0.17
C ALA A 2 -14.80 21.40 -0.41
N PRO A 3 -15.52 20.28 -0.58
CA PRO A 3 -16.92 20.32 -0.99
C PRO A 3 -17.85 21.04 0.02
N GLU A 4 -17.61 20.85 1.32
CA GLU A 4 -18.38 21.49 2.39
C GLU A 4 -18.14 23.01 2.45
N ALA A 5 -16.94 23.48 2.09
CA ALA A 5 -16.64 24.92 2.10
C ALA A 5 -17.37 25.71 1.01
N MET A 6 -18.06 25.03 0.08
CA MET A 6 -18.91 25.64 -0.94
C MET A 6 -20.38 25.80 -0.50
N HIS A 7 -20.75 25.26 0.66
CA HIS A 7 -22.08 25.42 1.25
C HIS A 7 -22.01 26.50 2.33
N CYS A 8 -22.93 27.47 2.31
CA CYS A 8 -22.95 28.61 3.24
C CYS A 8 -23.15 28.21 4.72
N ASP A 9 -23.68 27.02 5.00
CA ASP A 9 -24.16 26.63 6.34
C ASP A 9 -23.19 25.70 7.11
N THR A 10 -22.02 25.37 6.54
CA THR A 10 -21.07 24.45 7.17
C THR A 10 -19.85 25.19 7.71
N SER A 11 -19.52 24.93 8.99
CA SER A 11 -18.32 25.49 9.60
C SER A 11 -17.06 24.94 8.90
N VAL A 12 -16.18 25.85 8.48
CA VAL A 12 -14.87 25.50 7.93
C VAL A 12 -14.03 24.89 9.04
N THR A 13 -13.70 23.61 8.92
CA THR A 13 -12.84 22.90 9.88
C THR A 13 -11.48 22.59 9.29
N ARG A 14 -10.54 22.11 10.11
CA ARG A 14 -9.22 21.62 9.66
C ARG A 14 -9.30 20.52 8.58
N SER A 15 -10.45 19.84 8.45
CA SER A 15 -10.70 18.83 7.41
C SER A 15 -10.72 19.42 6.00
N VAL A 16 -11.04 20.70 5.84
CA VAL A 16 -10.96 21.43 4.56
C VAL A 16 -9.51 21.51 4.07
N ASP A 17 -8.56 21.70 5.00
CA ASP A 17 -7.13 21.73 4.70
C ASP A 17 -6.62 20.35 4.29
N ILE A 18 -7.11 19.28 4.92
CA ILE A 18 -6.76 17.90 4.55
C ILE A 18 -7.19 17.60 3.12
N PHE A 19 -8.40 17.95 2.72
CA PHE A 19 -8.85 17.78 1.34
C PHE A 19 -8.00 18.57 0.34
N SER A 20 -7.70 19.83 0.68
CA SER A 20 -6.88 20.72 -0.15
C SER A 20 -5.46 20.18 -0.29
N LEU A 21 -4.88 19.66 0.80
CA LEU A 21 -3.58 19.01 0.82
C LEU A 21 -3.56 17.76 -0.06
N GLY A 22 -4.64 16.97 -0.08
CA GLY A 22 -4.77 15.80 -0.96
C GLY A 22 -4.72 16.17 -2.45
N CYS A 23 -5.37 17.28 -2.81
CA CYS A 23 -5.28 17.83 -4.17
C CYS A 23 -3.86 18.28 -4.52
N ILE A 24 -3.17 18.95 -3.59
CA ILE A 24 -1.78 19.41 -3.77
C ILE A 24 -0.83 18.22 -3.91
N TYR A 25 -0.99 17.20 -3.07
CA TYR A 25 -0.16 15.99 -3.12
C TYR A 25 -0.28 15.29 -4.46
N TYR A 26 -1.52 15.11 -4.94
CA TYR A 26 -1.71 14.54 -6.27
C TYR A 26 -1.09 15.41 -7.35
N TYR A 27 -1.25 16.73 -7.29
CA TYR A 27 -0.65 17.67 -8.25
C TYR A 27 0.88 17.53 -8.32
N VAL A 28 1.56 17.48 -7.17
CA VAL A 28 3.01 17.31 -7.12
C VAL A 28 3.42 15.93 -7.67
N LEU A 29 2.79 14.85 -7.21
CA LEU A 29 3.18 13.48 -7.59
C LEU A 29 2.80 13.12 -9.04
N SER A 30 1.86 13.84 -9.65
CA SER A 30 1.43 13.65 -11.02
C SER A 30 2.07 14.62 -12.01
N ASN A 31 3.02 15.46 -11.56
CA ASN A 31 3.65 16.51 -12.35
C ASN A 31 2.66 17.50 -12.97
N GLY A 32 1.66 17.94 -12.20
CA GLY A 32 0.79 19.06 -12.54
C GLY A 32 -0.67 18.73 -12.83
N VAL A 33 -1.10 17.48 -12.66
CA VAL A 33 -2.50 17.08 -12.88
C VAL A 33 -3.31 17.29 -11.60
N HIS A 34 -4.52 17.83 -11.71
CA HIS A 34 -5.44 17.95 -10.58
C HIS A 34 -6.34 16.69 -10.49
N PRO A 35 -6.60 16.11 -9.30
CA PRO A 35 -7.35 14.85 -9.21
C PRO A 35 -8.80 14.99 -9.71
N PHE A 36 -9.37 16.19 -9.65
CA PHE A 36 -10.73 16.51 -10.15
C PHE A 36 -10.75 17.07 -11.59
N GLY A 37 -9.69 16.89 -12.37
CA GLY A 37 -9.63 17.27 -13.78
C GLY A 37 -9.32 18.75 -14.05
N ASP A 38 -9.63 19.18 -15.27
CA ASP A 38 -9.40 20.54 -15.76
C ASP A 38 -10.10 21.60 -14.92
N SER A 39 -9.65 22.86 -15.02
CA SER A 39 -10.18 23.97 -14.20
C SER A 39 -11.66 24.25 -14.41
N PHE A 40 -12.20 23.99 -15.61
CA PHE A 40 -13.59 24.26 -15.96
C PHE A 40 -14.55 23.27 -15.26
N ASN A 41 -14.24 21.98 -15.31
CA ASN A 41 -15.07 20.92 -14.73
C ASN A 41 -14.79 20.65 -13.24
N ARG A 42 -13.69 21.18 -12.70
CA ARG A 42 -13.17 20.86 -11.36
C ARG A 42 -14.19 20.98 -10.25
N GLN A 43 -14.90 22.10 -10.17
CA GLN A 43 -15.83 22.36 -9.06
C GLN A 43 -17.01 21.40 -9.11
N GLY A 44 -17.57 21.16 -10.30
CA GLY A 44 -18.64 20.16 -10.48
C GLY A 44 -18.19 18.75 -10.11
N ASN A 45 -16.95 18.40 -10.45
CA ASN A 45 -16.34 17.12 -10.07
C ASN A 45 -16.14 17.00 -8.55
N ILE A 46 -15.70 18.07 -7.88
CA ILE A 46 -15.56 18.11 -6.40
C ILE A 46 -16.92 17.90 -5.73
N MET A 47 -17.97 18.60 -6.20
CA MET A 47 -19.33 18.44 -5.66
C MET A 47 -19.87 17.01 -5.84
N ARG A 48 -19.60 16.39 -7.00
CA ARG A 48 -20.00 15.00 -7.27
C ARG A 48 -19.11 13.97 -6.58
N GLY A 49 -17.94 14.35 -6.07
CA GLY A 49 -16.93 13.42 -5.57
C GLY A 49 -16.27 12.59 -6.68
N THR A 50 -16.29 13.08 -7.93
CA THR A 50 -15.70 12.39 -9.08
C THR A 50 -14.26 12.83 -9.27
N TYR A 51 -13.30 11.96 -8.98
CA TYR A 51 -11.87 12.21 -9.17
C TYR A 51 -11.17 11.03 -9.85
N SER A 52 -9.95 11.26 -10.35
CA SER A 52 -9.10 10.23 -10.93
C SER A 52 -7.69 10.31 -10.38
N LEU A 53 -7.18 9.19 -9.88
CA LEU A 53 -5.79 9.03 -9.43
C LEU A 53 -4.95 8.18 -10.41
N LYS A 54 -5.39 8.11 -11.68
CA LYS A 54 -4.82 7.21 -12.71
C LYS A 54 -3.30 7.33 -12.85
N THR A 55 -2.74 8.54 -12.77
CA THR A 55 -1.30 8.76 -12.92
C THR A 55 -0.50 7.99 -11.86
N LEU A 56 -0.96 7.98 -10.61
CA LEU A 56 -0.28 7.26 -9.53
C LEU A 56 -0.47 5.75 -9.60
N LEU A 57 -1.63 5.29 -10.07
CA LEU A 57 -1.87 3.88 -10.33
C LEU A 57 -0.94 3.34 -11.41
N LEU A 58 -0.73 4.10 -12.50
CA LEU A 58 0.16 3.72 -13.60
C LEU A 58 1.63 3.69 -13.19
N THR A 59 2.06 4.57 -12.29
CA THR A 59 3.43 4.58 -11.75
C THR A 59 3.65 3.59 -10.61
N GLY A 60 2.62 2.85 -10.21
CA GLY A 60 2.68 1.89 -9.11
C GLY A 60 2.82 2.52 -7.72
N ASN A 61 2.48 3.81 -7.57
CA ASN A 61 2.54 4.51 -6.28
C ASN A 61 1.28 4.23 -5.43
N PHE A 62 1.14 2.97 -4.99
CA PHE A 62 -0.05 2.51 -4.26
C PHE A 62 -0.21 3.17 -2.89
N THR A 63 0.88 3.53 -2.20
CA THR A 63 0.80 4.28 -0.94
C THR A 63 0.33 5.73 -1.16
N GLY A 64 0.74 6.35 -2.26
CA GLY A 64 0.25 7.67 -2.67
C GLY A 64 -1.22 7.67 -3.03
N VAL A 65 -1.68 6.65 -3.76
CA VAL A 65 -3.10 6.46 -4.07
C VAL A 65 -3.92 6.35 -2.79
N ASP A 66 -3.53 5.46 -1.87
CA ASP A 66 -4.28 5.19 -0.63
C ASP A 66 -4.40 6.43 0.25
N VAL A 67 -3.29 7.14 0.49
CA VAL A 67 -3.30 8.33 1.34
C VAL A 67 -4.13 9.44 0.71
N ILE A 68 -3.99 9.70 -0.59
CA ILE A 68 -4.74 10.77 -1.26
C ILE A 68 -6.23 10.44 -1.31
N GLU A 69 -6.60 9.19 -1.58
CA GLU A 69 -8.01 8.76 -1.55
C GLU A 69 -8.64 8.98 -0.17
N SER A 70 -7.92 8.74 0.92
CA SER A 70 -8.39 9.04 2.28
C SER A 70 -8.59 10.55 2.54
N MET A 71 -7.76 11.40 1.92
CA MET A 71 -7.84 12.86 2.05
C MET A 71 -8.96 13.46 1.19
N LEU A 72 -9.29 12.84 0.06
CA LEU A 72 -10.30 13.32 -0.89
C LEU A 72 -11.72 12.84 -0.59
N GLN A 73 -11.95 12.22 0.58
CA GLN A 73 -13.29 11.76 0.99
C GLN A 73 -14.29 12.92 1.01
N ARG A 74 -15.47 12.73 0.43
CA ARG A 74 -16.53 13.75 0.46
C ARG A 74 -17.05 13.98 1.87
N ASP A 75 -17.19 12.90 2.63
CA ASP A 75 -17.57 12.93 4.03
C ASP A 75 -16.40 13.43 4.89
N VAL A 76 -16.63 14.54 5.58
CA VAL A 76 -15.66 15.23 6.45
C VAL A 76 -15.17 14.31 7.58
N LEU A 77 -16.05 13.45 8.10
CA LEU A 77 -15.74 12.55 9.23
C LEU A 77 -14.87 11.36 8.82
N LYS A 78 -14.79 11.06 7.52
CA LYS A 78 -13.95 9.99 6.98
C LYS A 78 -12.55 10.45 6.60
N ARG A 79 -12.30 11.78 6.57
CA ARG A 79 -10.97 12.31 6.30
C ARG A 79 -10.09 12.15 7.54
N PRO A 80 -8.84 11.69 7.39
CA PRO A 80 -7.92 11.59 8.50
C PRO A 80 -7.50 12.98 8.98
N THR A 81 -7.11 13.07 10.24
CA THR A 81 -6.39 14.20 10.81
C THR A 81 -4.95 14.25 10.30
N ALA A 82 -4.30 15.41 10.39
CA ALA A 82 -2.88 15.54 10.02
C ALA A 82 -1.97 14.59 10.81
N THR A 83 -2.28 14.35 12.08
CA THR A 83 -1.52 13.40 12.93
C THR A 83 -1.69 11.96 12.45
N GLU A 84 -2.90 11.55 12.06
CA GLU A 84 -3.16 10.22 11.50
C GLU A 84 -2.45 10.04 10.15
N LEU A 85 -2.44 11.08 9.31
CA LEU A 85 -1.68 11.07 8.05
C LEU A 85 -0.20 10.78 8.27
N CYS A 86 0.44 11.39 9.26
CA CYS A 86 1.86 11.17 9.54
C CYS A 86 2.21 9.72 9.91
N ALA A 87 1.24 8.91 10.35
CA ALA A 87 1.44 7.49 10.61
C ALA A 87 1.41 6.64 9.33
N HIS A 88 0.86 7.16 8.22
CA HIS A 88 0.65 6.41 6.98
C HIS A 88 1.97 6.00 6.30
N PRO A 89 2.08 4.79 5.71
CA PRO A 89 3.30 4.29 5.06
C PRO A 89 3.91 5.18 3.98
N PHE A 90 3.09 6.04 3.37
CA PHE A 90 3.53 7.06 2.40
C PHE A 90 4.64 7.97 2.96
N PHE A 91 4.62 8.26 4.26
CA PHE A 91 5.58 9.15 4.91
C PHE A 91 6.75 8.44 5.60
N TRP A 92 6.82 7.11 5.50
CA TRP A 92 7.87 6.36 6.19
C TRP A 92 9.20 6.47 5.45
N SER A 93 10.28 6.66 6.23
CA SER A 93 11.64 6.47 5.75
C SER A 93 11.85 5.04 5.25
N LYS A 94 12.86 4.84 4.41
CA LYS A 94 13.22 3.50 3.91
C LYS A 94 13.64 2.56 5.04
N GLU A 95 14.33 3.07 6.05
CA GLU A 95 14.62 2.34 7.29
C GLU A 95 13.34 1.85 7.98
N ARG A 96 12.34 2.72 8.15
CA ARG A 96 11.06 2.37 8.78
C ARG A 96 10.26 1.38 7.96
N GLN A 97 10.25 1.50 6.63
CA GLN A 97 9.65 0.51 5.73
C GLN A 97 10.32 -0.86 5.87
N LEU A 98 11.66 -0.90 5.90
CA LEU A 98 12.40 -2.13 6.08
C LEU A 98 12.09 -2.76 7.45
N GLN A 99 12.15 -1.99 8.53
CA GLN A 99 11.88 -2.47 9.88
C GLN A 99 10.46 -3.05 9.99
N PHE A 100 9.47 -2.37 9.40
CA PHE A 100 8.10 -2.89 9.34
C PHE A 100 8.03 -4.27 8.68
N PHE A 101 8.68 -4.48 7.53
CA PHE A 101 8.70 -5.80 6.88
C PHE A 101 9.36 -6.88 7.75
N LEU A 102 10.42 -6.54 8.48
CA LEU A 102 11.11 -7.47 9.38
C LEU A 102 10.20 -7.86 10.55
N ASP A 103 9.58 -6.87 11.20
CA ASP A 103 8.68 -7.09 12.34
C ASP A 103 7.47 -7.94 11.94
N VAL A 104 6.89 -7.67 10.75
CA VAL A 104 5.81 -8.49 10.20
C VAL A 104 6.28 -9.91 9.92
N SER A 105 7.46 -10.07 9.30
CA SER A 105 8.02 -11.40 9.02
C SER A 105 8.24 -12.21 10.31
N ASP A 106 8.76 -11.59 11.36
CA ASP A 106 9.00 -12.24 12.64
C ASP A 106 7.66 -12.59 13.33
N ARG A 107 6.68 -11.69 13.29
CA ARG A 107 5.33 -11.90 13.84
C ARG A 107 4.61 -13.09 13.24
N ILE A 108 4.77 -13.33 11.94
CA ILE A 108 4.06 -14.40 11.21
C ILE A 108 4.90 -15.67 11.04
N GLU A 109 6.16 -15.73 11.53
CA GLU A 109 7.05 -16.87 11.24
C GLU A 109 6.48 -18.20 11.75
N LYS A 110 5.86 -18.20 12.93
CA LYS A 110 5.29 -19.40 13.57
C LYS A 110 3.78 -19.58 13.39
N GLU A 111 3.11 -18.64 12.72
CA GLU A 111 1.66 -18.69 12.56
C GLU A 111 1.22 -19.78 11.58
N SER A 112 0.05 -20.37 11.85
CA SER A 112 -0.53 -21.40 10.97
C SER A 112 -1.06 -20.78 9.68
N GLU A 113 -1.20 -21.58 8.60
CA GLU A 113 -1.84 -21.10 7.36
C GLU A 113 -3.34 -20.77 7.57
N MET A 114 -3.94 -21.27 8.65
CA MET A 114 -5.34 -21.00 9.02
C MET A 114 -5.51 -19.75 9.87
N ASP A 115 -4.40 -19.18 10.37
CA ASP A 115 -4.44 -17.96 11.16
C ASP A 115 -5.02 -16.80 10.36
N ILE A 116 -5.82 -15.96 11.03
CA ILE A 116 -6.55 -14.87 10.38
C ILE A 116 -5.60 -13.84 9.76
N ILE A 117 -4.45 -13.58 10.39
CA ILE A 117 -3.46 -12.63 9.91
C ILE A 117 -2.78 -13.18 8.65
N VAL A 118 -2.43 -14.47 8.65
CA VAL A 118 -1.85 -15.13 7.46
C VAL A 118 -2.85 -15.17 6.32
N ARG A 119 -4.13 -15.49 6.58
CA ARG A 119 -5.19 -15.47 5.55
C ARG A 119 -5.40 -14.07 4.97
N ARG A 120 -5.40 -13.03 5.81
CA ARG A 120 -5.48 -11.63 5.36
C ARG A 120 -4.28 -11.28 4.49
N LEU A 121 -3.08 -11.69 4.88
CA LEU A 121 -1.85 -11.44 4.14
C LEU A 121 -1.80 -12.16 2.78
N GLU A 122 -2.37 -13.36 2.68
CA GLU A 122 -2.40 -14.14 1.43
C GLU A 122 -3.62 -13.85 0.54
N LYS A 123 -4.61 -13.10 1.03
CA LYS A 123 -5.78 -12.69 0.24
C LYS A 123 -5.33 -11.85 -0.97
N ASN A 124 -5.75 -12.24 -2.17
CA ASN A 124 -5.40 -11.55 -3.43
C ASN A 124 -3.87 -11.40 -3.67
N ASN A 125 -3.05 -12.30 -3.13
CA ASN A 125 -1.58 -12.23 -3.19
C ASN A 125 -1.00 -12.17 -4.61
N ARG A 126 -1.67 -12.71 -5.63
CA ARG A 126 -1.14 -12.81 -7.00
C ARG A 126 -0.69 -11.47 -7.57
N GLY A 127 -1.43 -10.38 -7.31
CA GLY A 127 -1.03 -9.03 -7.74
C GLY A 127 0.18 -8.50 -6.98
N VAL A 128 0.29 -8.87 -5.70
CA VAL A 128 1.35 -8.43 -4.78
C VAL A 128 2.68 -9.09 -5.11
N VAL A 129 2.68 -10.39 -5.38
CA VAL A 129 3.88 -11.18 -5.70
C VAL A 129 4.12 -11.35 -7.21
N ALA A 130 3.38 -10.63 -8.04
CA ALA A 130 3.45 -10.73 -9.50
C ALA A 130 3.35 -12.19 -10.02
N ASN A 131 2.37 -12.93 -9.49
CA ASN A 131 2.13 -14.37 -9.64
C ASN A 131 3.22 -15.28 -9.06
N ASN A 132 4.50 -14.97 -9.27
CA ASN A 132 5.62 -15.73 -8.73
C ASN A 132 6.83 -14.82 -8.49
N TRP A 133 7.02 -14.38 -7.25
CA TRP A 133 8.07 -13.39 -6.93
C TRP A 133 9.48 -13.91 -7.22
N ARG A 134 9.68 -15.24 -7.22
CA ARG A 134 10.98 -15.87 -7.54
C ARG A 134 11.41 -15.65 -9.00
N GLN A 135 10.47 -15.36 -9.89
CA GLN A 135 10.74 -15.06 -11.30
C GLN A 135 11.00 -13.56 -11.55
N VAL A 136 10.71 -12.72 -10.57
CA VAL A 136 10.81 -11.24 -10.69
C VAL A 136 12.10 -10.72 -10.05
N ILE A 137 12.57 -11.37 -8.99
CA ILE A 137 13.88 -11.07 -8.41
C ILE A 137 15.01 -11.45 -9.37
N CYS A 138 16.19 -10.85 -9.15
CA CYS A 138 17.35 -11.10 -9.99
C CYS A 138 17.81 -12.58 -9.90
N PRO A 139 18.42 -13.13 -10.97
CA PRO A 139 18.85 -14.53 -11.00
C PRO A 139 19.80 -14.90 -9.85
N ALA A 140 20.75 -14.03 -9.52
CA ALA A 140 21.72 -14.25 -8.44
C ALA A 140 21.03 -14.45 -7.08
N LEU A 141 20.03 -13.62 -6.77
CA LEU A 141 19.25 -13.76 -5.53
C LEU A 141 18.37 -15.02 -5.55
N ALA A 142 17.76 -15.34 -6.70
CA ALA A 142 16.92 -16.53 -6.85
C ALA A 142 17.72 -17.84 -6.70
N GLU A 143 18.96 -17.89 -7.18
CA GLU A 143 19.90 -18.99 -6.95
C GLU A 143 20.29 -19.10 -5.48
N ASP A 144 20.64 -17.98 -4.86
CA ASP A 144 21.08 -17.98 -3.47
C ASP A 144 19.96 -18.37 -2.48
N LEU A 145 18.71 -17.99 -2.77
CA LEU A 145 17.55 -18.42 -1.98
C LEU A 145 17.24 -19.91 -2.11
N ARG A 146 17.61 -20.58 -3.22
CA ARG A 146 17.36 -22.01 -3.42
C ARG A 146 18.24 -22.93 -2.58
N LYS A 147 19.39 -22.44 -2.10
CA LYS A 147 20.41 -23.29 -1.44
C LYS A 147 19.99 -23.80 -0.06
N PHE A 148 19.30 -22.95 0.72
CA PHE A 148 19.14 -23.20 2.16
C PHE A 148 17.70 -23.42 2.61
N ARG A 149 16.70 -22.94 1.84
CA ARG A 149 15.28 -23.06 2.22
C ARG A 149 14.39 -23.06 0.98
N THR A 150 13.35 -23.87 1.00
CA THR A 150 12.31 -23.82 -0.02
C THR A 150 11.33 -22.70 0.31
N TYR A 151 11.21 -21.74 -0.61
CA TYR A 151 10.21 -20.68 -0.54
C TYR A 151 9.12 -20.87 -1.61
N LYS A 152 7.86 -20.74 -1.21
CA LYS A 152 6.68 -20.68 -2.07
C LYS A 152 6.66 -19.33 -2.79
N GLY A 153 6.96 -19.34 -4.09
CA GLY A 153 7.01 -18.13 -4.92
C GLY A 153 5.67 -17.40 -5.08
N THR A 154 4.56 -18.06 -4.74
CA THR A 154 3.22 -17.48 -4.78
C THR A 154 2.79 -16.85 -3.45
N SER A 155 3.59 -16.98 -2.38
CA SER A 155 3.23 -16.53 -1.02
C SER A 155 3.89 -15.20 -0.67
N VAL A 156 3.09 -14.28 -0.13
CA VAL A 156 3.57 -13.00 0.42
C VAL A 156 4.37 -13.25 1.69
N ARG A 157 3.92 -14.14 2.57
CA ARG A 157 4.64 -14.53 3.78
C ARG A 157 6.05 -15.02 3.47
N ASP A 158 6.20 -15.89 2.47
CA ASP A 158 7.51 -16.42 2.10
C ASP A 158 8.43 -15.37 1.44
N LEU A 159 7.86 -14.38 0.75
CA LEU A 159 8.61 -13.22 0.26
C LEU A 159 9.17 -12.39 1.44
N LEU A 160 8.34 -12.06 2.43
CA LEU A 160 8.76 -11.32 3.63
C LEU A 160 9.84 -12.09 4.42
N ARG A 161 9.67 -13.42 4.54
CA ARG A 161 10.67 -14.30 5.16
C ARG A 161 11.99 -14.31 4.39
N ALA A 162 11.95 -14.34 3.06
CA ALA A 162 13.14 -14.23 2.23
C ALA A 162 13.85 -12.88 2.45
N MET A 163 13.10 -11.76 2.47
CA MET A 163 13.63 -10.42 2.75
C MET A 163 14.31 -10.38 4.13
N ARG A 164 13.63 -10.87 5.17
CA ARG A 164 14.15 -10.93 6.55
C ARG A 164 15.43 -11.74 6.63
N ASN A 165 15.46 -12.93 6.01
CA ASN A 165 16.64 -13.78 6.01
C ASN A 165 17.83 -13.13 5.28
N LYS A 166 17.59 -12.47 4.15
CA LYS A 166 18.66 -11.80 3.40
C LYS A 166 19.16 -10.53 4.07
N LYS A 167 18.30 -9.80 4.78
CA LYS A 167 18.74 -8.71 5.64
C LYS A 167 19.59 -9.22 6.80
N HIS A 168 19.17 -10.29 7.48
CA HIS A 168 19.89 -10.83 8.63
C HIS A 168 21.30 -11.32 8.26
N HIS A 169 21.43 -12.02 7.14
CA HIS A 169 22.69 -12.57 6.64
C HIS A 169 23.38 -11.66 5.60
N TYR A 170 23.03 -10.38 5.54
CA TYR A 170 23.47 -9.49 4.45
C TYR A 170 25.00 -9.44 4.26
N ARG A 171 25.77 -9.48 5.37
CA ARG A 171 27.24 -9.45 5.34
C ARG A 171 27.87 -10.76 4.89
N GLU A 172 27.14 -11.86 4.93
CA GLU A 172 27.58 -13.21 4.53
C GLU A 172 27.21 -13.51 3.06
N LEU A 173 26.49 -12.61 2.40
CA LEU A 173 26.05 -12.80 1.02
C LEU A 173 27.24 -12.70 0.04
N PRO A 174 27.22 -13.51 -1.04
CA PRO A 174 28.14 -13.33 -2.15
C PRO A 174 28.08 -11.90 -2.73
N GLU A 175 29.22 -11.39 -3.20
CA GLU A 175 29.34 -10.01 -3.67
C GLU A 175 28.30 -9.67 -4.75
N ASN A 176 28.11 -10.55 -5.73
CA ASN A 176 27.14 -10.34 -6.82
C ASN A 176 25.69 -10.19 -6.31
N VAL A 177 25.32 -10.91 -5.25
CA VAL A 177 23.98 -10.79 -4.63
C VAL A 177 23.88 -9.48 -3.87
N ARG A 178 24.93 -9.12 -3.13
CA ARG A 178 25.01 -7.86 -2.36
C ARG A 178 24.94 -6.63 -3.26
N SER A 179 25.71 -6.62 -4.34
CA SER A 179 25.67 -5.54 -5.35
C SER A 179 24.30 -5.42 -6.00
N SER A 180 23.59 -6.53 -6.22
CA SER A 180 22.25 -6.48 -6.79
C SER A 180 21.19 -5.97 -5.81
N LEU A 181 21.32 -6.28 -4.51
CA LEU A 181 20.39 -5.82 -3.47
C LEU A 181 20.65 -4.36 -3.09
N GLY A 182 21.91 -3.92 -3.16
CA GLY A 182 22.34 -2.60 -2.75
C GLY A 182 22.43 -2.44 -1.24
N CYS A 183 22.92 -1.27 -0.83
CA CYS A 183 23.14 -0.87 0.54
C CYS A 183 21.87 -0.92 1.40
N VAL A 184 22.03 -1.41 2.62
CA VAL A 184 20.98 -1.42 3.65
C VAL A 184 20.97 -0.06 4.37
N PRO A 185 19.79 0.56 4.65
CA PRO A 185 18.45 0.04 4.37
C PRO A 185 17.86 0.45 3.01
N ASP A 186 18.30 1.57 2.45
CA ASP A 186 17.58 2.29 1.38
C ASP A 186 17.49 1.54 0.05
N GLU A 187 18.63 1.10 -0.49
CA GLU A 187 18.66 0.39 -1.77
C GLU A 187 18.06 -1.01 -1.60
N PHE A 188 18.34 -1.67 -0.48
CA PHE A 188 17.80 -3.00 -0.15
C PHE A 188 16.27 -3.00 -0.17
N VAL A 189 15.60 -2.08 0.54
CA VAL A 189 14.13 -2.06 0.55
C VAL A 189 13.57 -1.56 -0.78
N THR A 190 14.28 -0.66 -1.46
CA THR A 190 13.91 -0.15 -2.79
C THR A 190 13.96 -1.25 -3.85
N TYR A 191 14.91 -2.18 -3.74
CA TYR A 191 14.99 -3.36 -4.61
C TYR A 191 13.68 -4.16 -4.62
N PHE A 192 13.10 -4.42 -3.43
CA PHE A 192 11.84 -5.17 -3.32
C PHE A 192 10.63 -4.31 -3.67
N THR A 193 10.54 -3.08 -3.16
CA THR A 193 9.37 -2.22 -3.38
C THR A 193 9.23 -1.72 -4.82
N SER A 194 10.33 -1.59 -5.57
CA SER A 194 10.27 -1.31 -7.02
C SER A 194 9.76 -2.49 -7.85
N ARG A 195 10.02 -3.73 -7.40
CA ARG A 195 9.58 -4.96 -8.08
C ARG A 195 8.20 -5.43 -7.65
N PHE A 196 7.81 -5.11 -6.42
CA PHE A 196 6.52 -5.45 -5.82
C PHE A 196 5.85 -4.18 -5.27
N PRO A 197 5.34 -3.28 -6.13
CA PRO A 197 4.89 -1.95 -5.69
C PRO A 197 3.70 -1.98 -4.72
N GLN A 198 2.91 -3.07 -4.73
CA GLN A 198 1.79 -3.25 -3.81
C GLN A 198 2.21 -3.79 -2.43
N LEU A 199 3.44 -4.31 -2.28
CA LEU A 199 3.85 -5.08 -1.11
C LEU A 199 3.67 -4.31 0.19
N LEU A 200 4.19 -3.08 0.28
CA LEU A 200 4.13 -2.28 1.51
C LEU A 200 2.68 -1.99 1.92
N MET A 201 1.87 -1.49 0.98
CA MET A 201 0.49 -1.11 1.26
C MET A 201 -0.38 -2.31 1.60
N HIS A 202 -0.18 -3.43 0.88
CA HIS A 202 -0.88 -4.68 1.13
C HIS A 202 -0.55 -5.25 2.51
N THR A 203 0.74 -5.34 2.85
CA THR A 203 1.18 -5.84 4.15
C THR A 203 0.69 -4.95 5.30
N TYR A 204 0.72 -3.62 5.13
CA TYR A 204 0.18 -2.67 6.10
C TYR A 204 -1.32 -2.90 6.39
N LYS A 205 -2.15 -3.01 5.35
CA LYS A 205 -3.59 -3.27 5.52
C LYS A 205 -3.88 -4.65 6.11
N ALA A 206 -3.10 -5.66 5.73
CA ALA A 206 -3.25 -7.00 6.26
C ALA A 206 -3.00 -7.05 7.77
N LEU A 207 -1.94 -6.37 8.23
CA LEU A 207 -1.49 -6.34 9.63
C LEU A 207 -2.16 -5.26 10.49
N ALA A 208 -3.11 -4.49 9.96
CA ALA A 208 -3.88 -3.53 10.74
C ALA A 208 -4.61 -4.17 11.92
N ALA A 209 -4.98 -5.45 11.84
CA ALA A 209 -5.57 -6.20 12.97
C ALA A 209 -4.60 -6.38 14.15
N CYS A 210 -3.29 -6.30 13.90
CA CYS A 210 -2.24 -6.37 14.92
C CYS A 210 -1.85 -4.98 15.46
N ALA A 211 -2.55 -3.90 15.09
CA ALA A 211 -2.14 -2.53 15.42
C ALA A 211 -1.98 -2.25 16.92
N ASN A 212 -2.68 -2.99 17.78
CA ASN A 212 -2.58 -2.85 19.24
C ASN A 212 -1.43 -3.64 19.87
N GLU A 213 -0.77 -4.52 19.12
CA GLU A 213 0.40 -5.23 19.63
C GLU A 213 1.56 -4.23 19.83
N PRO A 214 2.36 -4.34 20.91
CA PRO A 214 3.40 -3.35 21.23
C PRO A 214 4.37 -3.08 20.07
N VAL A 215 4.80 -4.14 19.37
CA VAL A 215 5.71 -4.07 18.21
C VAL A 215 5.10 -3.24 17.07
N PHE A 216 3.78 -3.31 16.89
CA PHE A 216 3.10 -2.65 15.79
C PHE A 216 2.51 -1.28 16.13
N SER A 217 2.32 -0.99 17.41
CA SER A 217 1.68 0.23 17.89
C SER A 217 2.28 1.51 17.30
N GLY A 218 3.59 1.53 17.04
CA GLY A 218 4.31 2.66 16.45
C GLY A 218 4.04 2.89 14.97
N TYR A 219 3.54 1.91 14.23
CA TYR A 219 3.26 2.01 12.78
C TYR A 219 1.84 2.50 12.46
N TYR A 220 0.91 2.36 13.40
CA TYR A 220 -0.51 2.65 13.17
C TYR A 220 -0.95 3.87 13.95
N SER A 221 -1.92 4.61 13.40
CA SER A 221 -2.50 5.74 14.10
C SER A 221 -3.35 5.28 15.29
N GLU A 222 -3.69 6.22 16.18
CA GLU A 222 -4.62 5.95 17.28
C GLU A 222 -5.99 5.45 16.79
N HIS A 223 -6.48 6.00 15.67
CA HIS A 223 -7.72 5.55 15.05
C HIS A 223 -7.62 4.11 14.52
N ASP A 224 -6.51 3.74 13.87
CA ASP A 224 -6.31 2.36 13.40
C ASP A 224 -6.27 1.36 14.56
N ARG A 225 -5.61 1.74 15.66
CA ARG A 225 -5.57 0.95 16.88
C ARG A 225 -6.95 0.73 17.50
N ARG A 226 -7.78 1.77 17.57
CA ARG A 226 -9.18 1.64 18.01
C ARG A 226 -9.99 0.71 17.11
N ARG A 227 -9.82 0.82 15.78
CA ARG A 227 -10.46 -0.10 14.83
C ARG A 227 -10.02 -1.54 15.02
N ALA A 228 -8.73 -1.77 15.26
CA ALA A 228 -8.19 -3.10 15.53
C ALA A 228 -8.78 -3.73 16.79
N ALA A 229 -9.02 -2.93 17.85
CA ALA A 229 -9.65 -3.41 19.08
C ALA A 229 -11.08 -3.93 18.82
N MET A 230 -11.86 -3.20 18.01
CA MET A 230 -13.22 -3.60 17.63
C MET A 230 -13.26 -4.89 16.79
N LEU A 231 -12.23 -5.13 15.96
CA LEU A 231 -12.11 -6.35 15.16
C LEU A 231 -11.71 -7.58 15.99
N GLY A 232 -11.02 -7.37 17.13
CA GLY A 232 -10.69 -8.44 18.08
C GLY A 232 -11.94 -9.06 18.74
N ASP A 233 -12.99 -8.26 18.94
CA ASP A 233 -14.25 -8.68 19.56
C ASP A 233 -15.22 -9.39 18.59
N TYR A 234 -15.03 -9.23 17.28
CA TYR A 234 -15.92 -9.74 16.21
C TYR A 234 -15.47 -11.07 15.58
N THR A 235 -14.68 -11.88 16.29
CA THR A 235 -14.19 -13.17 15.78
C THR A 235 -15.22 -14.32 15.83
N ALA A 236 -16.50 -14.00 15.64
CA ALA A 236 -17.58 -14.97 15.47
C ALA A 236 -18.77 -14.41 14.66
N ASP A 237 -18.56 -13.90 13.45
CA ASP A 237 -19.38 -14.29 12.29
C ASP A 237 -18.79 -13.73 10.99
N SER A 238 -18.90 -14.55 9.96
CA SER A 238 -18.68 -14.24 8.57
C SER A 238 -19.53 -13.05 8.10
N SER A 239 -19.03 -12.36 7.05
CA SER A 239 -19.74 -11.39 6.20
C SER A 239 -19.79 -9.89 6.62
N ALA A 240 -18.63 -9.25 6.77
CA ALA A 240 -18.53 -7.80 6.46
C ALA A 240 -17.07 -7.36 6.32
N ASP A 241 -16.57 -7.34 5.09
CA ASP A 241 -15.64 -6.30 4.60
C ASP A 241 -15.35 -6.63 3.13
N GLU A 242 -16.38 -6.41 2.33
CA GLU A 242 -16.26 -6.30 0.89
C GLU A 242 -15.64 -4.93 0.59
N TRP A 243 -14.31 -4.86 0.63
CA TRP A 243 -13.61 -3.74 0.00
C TRP A 243 -13.72 -3.90 -1.51
N THR A 244 -14.84 -3.42 -2.05
CA THR A 244 -14.92 -2.97 -3.44
C THR A 244 -14.21 -1.61 -3.49
N PRO A 245 -13.32 -1.36 -4.46
CA PRO A 245 -13.00 0.01 -4.83
C PRO A 245 -14.34 0.71 -5.05
N CYS A 246 -14.52 1.92 -4.52
CA CYS A 246 -15.76 2.67 -4.72
C CYS A 246 -16.03 2.78 -6.23
N ALA A 247 -16.89 1.90 -6.74
CA ALA A 247 -17.40 1.91 -8.10
C ALA A 247 -18.50 2.98 -8.19
N ASN A 248 -18.18 4.21 -7.81
CA ASN A 248 -19.00 5.37 -8.08
C ASN A 248 -18.26 6.26 -9.07
N GLY A 249 -18.35 5.82 -10.32
CA GLY A 249 -17.81 6.47 -11.50
C GLY A 249 -17.89 5.46 -12.63
N GLY A 250 -18.98 5.53 -13.41
CA GLY A 250 -19.18 4.66 -14.55
C GLY A 250 -17.99 4.73 -15.50
N ASN A 251 -17.12 3.72 -15.43
CA ASN A 251 -16.41 3.15 -16.57
C ASN A 251 -15.83 1.81 -16.12
N ARG A 252 -16.31 0.74 -16.77
CA ARG A 252 -15.70 -0.59 -16.68
C ARG A 252 -14.25 -0.46 -17.16
N ILE A 253 -13.29 -0.46 -16.24
CA ILE A 253 -11.88 -0.62 -16.60
C ILE A 253 -11.70 -2.10 -16.93
N ASN A 254 -11.60 -2.40 -18.22
CA ASN A 254 -11.21 -3.73 -18.68
C ASN A 254 -9.87 -4.12 -18.04
N ARG A 255 -9.85 -5.34 -17.53
CA ARG A 255 -8.73 -6.11 -16.97
C ARG A 255 -7.39 -5.73 -17.63
N ILE A 256 -6.59 -4.89 -16.97
CA ILE A 256 -5.20 -4.64 -17.37
C ILE A 256 -4.41 -5.91 -17.03
N THR A 257 -4.12 -6.70 -18.06
CA THR A 257 -3.17 -7.81 -17.96
C THR A 257 -1.79 -7.27 -18.30
N PHE A 258 -0.88 -7.30 -17.32
CA PHE A 258 0.54 -7.09 -17.59
C PHE A 258 1.06 -8.33 -18.33
N LYS A 259 1.17 -8.24 -19.66
CA LYS A 259 1.95 -9.18 -20.46
C LYS A 259 3.23 -8.48 -20.90
N ASN A 260 4.36 -8.97 -20.40
CA ASN A 260 5.71 -8.87 -20.96
C ASN A 260 6.05 -7.58 -21.74
N GLY A 261 6.25 -6.47 -21.00
CA GLY A 261 7.34 -5.52 -21.27
C GLY A 261 7.54 -4.92 -22.68
N ILE A 262 6.54 -4.88 -23.56
CA ILE A 262 6.60 -4.16 -24.84
C ILE A 262 5.23 -3.55 -25.13
N GLU A 263 5.20 -2.23 -25.35
CA GLU A 263 4.01 -1.46 -25.74
C GLU A 263 3.49 -1.92 -27.12
N CYS A 264 2.18 -2.12 -27.24
CA CYS A 264 1.46 -1.99 -28.49
C CYS A 264 0.12 -1.31 -28.19
N LEU A 265 -0.03 -0.08 -28.67
CA LEU A 265 -1.29 0.63 -28.78
C LEU A 265 -2.08 -0.02 -29.93
N GLU A 266 -3.28 -0.54 -29.65
CA GLU A 266 -4.32 -0.67 -30.67
C GLU A 266 -5.52 0.15 -30.22
N GLU A 267 -5.81 1.20 -31.00
CA GLU A 267 -7.04 1.99 -30.93
C GLU A 267 -8.17 1.22 -31.60
N LEU A 268 -9.31 1.09 -30.91
CA LEU A 268 -10.65 1.05 -31.48
C LEU A 268 -11.59 1.83 -30.58
#